data_AF-A0A7V8WB36-F1
#
_entry.id   AF-A0A7V8WB36-F1
#
_cell.length_a   1.000
_cell.length_b   1.000
_cell.length_c   1.000
_cell.angle_alpha   90.00
_cell.angle_beta   90.00
_cell.angle_gamma   90.00
#
_symmetry.space_group_name_H-M   'P 1'
#
loop_
_entity.id
_entity.type
_entity.pdbx_description
1 polymer ?
#
loop_
_entity_poly.entity_id
_entity_poly.type
_entity_poly.pdbx_seq_one_letter_code
_entity_poly.pdbx_strand_id
1 'polypeptide(L)' 'MAPREESSTLVTIDEALAAGRVTAAEPKERELQTLALAVRDESPVPADEFARRMDERVATGFGSERSGRP' A
#
# COMPACT_ATOMS: atom_id res chain seq x y z
N MET A 1 -7.06 17.27 19.41
CA MET A 1 -6.34 16.31 18.56
C MET A 1 -7.39 15.51 17.82
N ALA A 2 -7.78 15.94 16.62
CA ALA A 2 -8.75 15.21 15.81
C ALA A 2 -8.14 13.85 15.41
N PRO A 3 -8.90 12.75 15.40
CA PRO A 3 -8.39 11.47 14.92
C PRO A 3 -7.91 11.63 13.46
N ARG A 4 -6.87 10.87 13.09
CA ARG A 4 -6.19 10.97 11.78
C ARG A 4 -7.14 10.61 10.64
N GLU A 5 -7.86 11.59 10.08
CA GLU A 5 -8.70 11.38 8.88
C GLU A 5 -7.90 10.80 7.71
N GLU A 6 -6.61 11.17 7.61
CA GLU A 6 -5.66 10.60 6.65
C GLU A 6 -5.57 9.07 6.73
N SER A 7 -5.68 8.49 7.94
CA SER A 7 -5.63 7.05 8.12
C SER A 7 -6.87 6.36 7.55
N SER A 8 -8.03 7.02 7.55
CA SER A 8 -9.27 6.47 6.97
C SER A 8 -9.21 6.52 5.44
N THR A 9 -8.70 7.61 4.87
CA THR A 9 -8.55 7.75 3.41
C THR A 9 -7.56 6.73 2.83
N LEU A 10 -6.46 6.43 3.53
CA LEU A 10 -5.52 5.41 3.05
C LEU A 10 -6.14 4.01 3.05
N VAL A 11 -6.96 3.68 4.06
CA VAL A 11 -7.69 2.40 4.10
C VAL A 11 -8.64 2.26 2.91
N THR A 12 -9.39 3.31 2.56
CA THR A 12 -10.31 3.25 1.41
C THR A 12 -9.58 3.18 0.06
N ILE A 13 -8.36 3.73 -0.04
CA ILE A 13 -7.49 3.55 -1.21
C ILE A 13 -7.01 2.10 -1.32
N ASP A 14 -6.57 1.49 -0.22
CA ASP A 14 -6.13 0.10 -0.18
C ASP A 14 -7.25 -0.86 -0.61
N GLU A 15 -8.48 -0.62 -0.16
CA GLU A 15 -9.67 -1.38 -0.59
C GLU A 15 -9.91 -1.28 -2.10
N ALA A 16 -9.79 -0.09 -2.68
CA ALA A 16 -9.97 0.11 -4.12
C ALA A 16 -8.86 -0.57 -4.94
N LEU A 17 -7.62 -0.52 -4.46
CA LEU A 17 -6.49 -1.23 -5.08
C LEU A 17 -6.70 -2.74 -5.06
N ALA A 18 -7.15 -3.30 -3.93
CA ALA A 18 -7.45 -4.71 -3.78
C ALA A 18 -8.65 -5.16 -4.62
N ALA A 19 -9.72 -4.35 -4.67
CA ALA A 19 -10.91 -4.63 -5.47
C ALA A 19 -10.69 -4.38 -6.98
N GLY A 20 -9.66 -3.62 -7.34
CA GLY A 20 -9.37 -3.18 -8.71
C GLY A 20 -10.42 -2.23 -9.29
N ARG A 21 -11.18 -1.53 -8.44
CA ARG A 21 -12.22 -0.57 -8.85
C ARG A 21 -12.46 0.49 -7.78
N VAL A 22 -12.94 1.66 -8.20
CA VAL A 22 -13.39 2.73 -7.31
C VAL A 22 -14.65 2.27 -6.54
N THR A 23 -14.67 2.53 -5.24
CA THR A 23 -15.75 2.16 -4.31
C THR A 23 -16.27 3.34 -3.49
N ALA A 24 -15.51 4.41 -3.36
CA ALA A 24 -15.87 5.55 -2.53
C ALA A 24 -17.12 6.29 -3.04
N ALA A 25 -17.91 6.82 -2.10
CA ALA A 25 -19.04 7.71 -2.41
C ALA A 25 -18.61 9.19 -2.39
N GLU A 26 -17.70 9.55 -1.48
CA GLU A 26 -17.21 10.92 -1.32
C GLU A 26 -16.37 11.35 -2.53
N PRO A 27 -16.63 12.54 -3.13
CA PRO A 27 -15.96 12.97 -4.36
C PRO A 27 -14.43 12.97 -4.27
N LYS A 28 -13.88 13.45 -3.15
CA LYS A 28 -12.43 13.52 -2.93
C LYS A 28 -11.80 12.13 -2.83
N GLU A 29 -12.44 11.20 -2.12
CA GLU A 29 -11.96 9.83 -2.01
C GLU A 29 -12.03 9.10 -3.36
N ARG A 30 -13.08 9.35 -4.15
CA ARG A 30 -13.20 8.82 -5.51
C ARG A 30 -12.07 9.27 -6.42
N GLU A 31 -11.71 10.55 -6.36
CA GLU A 31 -10.60 11.11 -7.12
C GLU A 31 -9.28 10.41 -6.74
N LEU A 32 -9.02 10.25 -5.43
CA LEU A 32 -7.82 9.56 -4.94
C LEU A 32 -7.78 8.08 -5.33
N GLN A 33 -8.89 7.35 -5.23
CA GLN A 33 -8.97 5.96 -5.68
C GLN A 33 -8.75 5.83 -7.18
N THR A 34 -9.29 6.76 -7.97
CA THR A 34 -9.09 6.79 -9.43
C THR A 34 -7.62 7.00 -9.76
N LEU A 35 -6.98 7.97 -9.10
CA LEU A 35 -5.55 8.23 -9.28
C LEU A 35 -4.70 7.02 -8.89
N ALA A 36 -5.00 6.39 -7.75
CA ALA A 36 -4.26 5.22 -7.29
C ALA A 36 -4.34 4.05 -8.29
N LEU A 37 -5.52 3.82 -8.88
CA LEU A 37 -5.70 2.80 -9.92
C LEU A 37 -4.94 3.14 -11.21
N ALA A 38 -4.97 4.41 -11.66
CA ALA A 38 -4.21 4.85 -12.82
C ALA A 38 -2.70 4.66 -12.61
N VAL A 39 -2.17 5.03 -11.44
CA VAL A 39 -0.77 4.81 -11.09
C VAL A 39 -0.42 3.32 -11.09
N ARG A 40 -1.28 2.46 -10.54
CA ARG A 40 -1.07 1.00 -10.55
C ARG A 40 -0.99 0.46 -11.97
N ASP A 41 -1.90 0.88 -12.85
CA ASP A 41 -1.97 0.38 -14.22
C ASP A 41 -0.78 0.86 -15.07
N GLU A 42 -0.19 2.02 -14.74
CA GLU A 42 1.05 2.53 -15.35
C GLU A 42 2.32 2.01 -14.68
N SER A 43 2.21 1.34 -13.53
CA SER A 43 3.37 0.87 -12.78
C SER A 43 3.99 -0.36 -13.44
N PRO A 44 5.32 -0.44 -13.55
CA PRO A 44 5.99 -1.63 -14.04
C PRO A 44 5.78 -2.80 -13.07
N VAL A 45 5.50 -3.97 -13.63
CA VAL A 45 5.51 -5.22 -12.86
C VAL A 45 6.96 -5.56 -12.50
N PRO A 46 7.30 -5.76 -11.22
CA PRO A 46 8.65 -6.16 -10.82
C PRO A 46 9.01 -7.53 -11.40
N ALA A 47 10.30 -7.76 -11.66
CA ALA A 47 10.77 -9.06 -12.11
C ALA A 47 10.48 -10.15 -11.06
N ASP A 48 10.07 -11.34 -11.51
CA ASP A 48 9.69 -12.46 -10.63
C ASP A 48 10.74 -12.81 -9.58
N GLU A 49 12.02 -12.80 -9.95
CA GLU A 49 13.13 -13.07 -9.03
C GLU A 49 13.18 -12.04 -7.90
N PHE A 50 12.98 -10.76 -8.25
CA PHE A 50 12.96 -9.68 -7.28
C PHE A 50 11.77 -9.84 -6.32
N ALA A 51 10.58 -10.15 -6.84
CA ALA A 51 9.39 -10.38 -6.04
C ALA A 51 9.60 -11.52 -5.03
N ARG A 52 10.06 -12.70 -5.50
CA ARG A 52 10.35 -13.87 -4.63
C ARG A 52 11.34 -13.53 -3.53
N ARG A 53 12.43 -12.82 -3.87
CA ARG A 53 13.43 -12.40 -2.88
C ARG A 53 12.84 -11.47 -1.82
N MET A 54 11.91 -10.58 -2.18
CA MET A 54 11.24 -9.72 -1.21
C MET A 54 10.29 -10.52 -0.32
N ASP A 55 9.53 -11.46 -0.88
CA ASP A 55 8.63 -12.35 -0.12
C ASP A 55 9.42 -13.20 0.89
N GLU A 56 10.57 -13.75 0.49
CA GLU A 56 11.47 -14.49 1.38
C GLU A 56 11.96 -13.60 2.53
N ARG A 57 12.36 -12.35 2.24
CA ARG A 57 12.80 -11.41 3.28
C ARG A 57 11.69 -11.07 4.27
N VAL A 58 10.47 -10.87 3.78
CA VAL A 58 9.28 -10.63 4.61
C VAL A 58 9.03 -11.84 5.51
N ALA A 59 9.09 -13.05 4.95
CA ALA A 59 8.88 -14.30 5.70
C ALA A 59 9.95 -14.53 6.77
N THR A 60 11.21 -14.18 6.51
CA THR A 60 12.31 -14.26 7.50
C THR A 60 12.23 -13.17 8.57
N GLY A 61 11.37 -12.17 8.37
CA GLY A 61 11.29 -10.97 9.20
C GLY A 61 12.40 -9.97 8.86
N PHE A 62 12.04 -8.68 8.85
CA PHE A 62 13.04 -7.62 8.85
C PHE A 62 13.62 -7.56 10.26
N GLY A 63 14.81 -8.14 10.46
CA GLY A 63 15.49 -8.16 11.75
C GLY A 63 15.38 -6.78 12.40
N SER A 64 14.75 -6.73 13.57
CA SER A 64 14.64 -5.47 14.30
C SER A 64 16.03 -5.17 14.81
N GLU A 65 16.62 -4.06 14.38
CA GLU A 65 17.85 -3.50 14.96
C GLU A 65 17.57 -3.06 16.40
N ARG A 66 17.44 -4.04 17.30
CA ARG A 66 17.66 -3.90 18.73
C ARG A 66 18.51 -5.09 19.17
N SER A 67 19.77 -5.06 18.78
CA SER A 67 20.79 -5.86 19.46
C SER A 67 22.09 -5.07 19.57
N GLY A 68 22.36 -4.61 20.80
CA GLY A 68 23.72 -4.35 21.29
C GLY A 68 24.31 -2.96 21.06
N ARG A 69 24.00 -1.99 21.92
CA ARG A 69 25.10 -1.21 22.52
C ARG A 69 25.39 -1.82 23.89
N PRO A 70 26.65 -2.17 24.20
CA PRO A 70 27.03 -2.54 25.56
C PRO A 70 26.83 -1.37 26.53
#